data_AF-A0A9N9DYV4-F1
#
_entry.id   AF-A0A9N9DYV4-F1
#
_cell.length_a   1.000
_cell.length_b   1.000
_cell.length_c   1.000
_cell.angle_alpha   90.00
_cell.angle_beta   90.00
_cell.angle_gamma   90.00
#
_symmetry.space_group_name_H-M   'P 1'
#
loop_
_entity.id
_entity.type
_entity.pdbx_description
1 polymer ?
#
loop_
_entity_poly.entity_id
_entity_poly.type
_entity_poly.pdbx_seq_one_letter_code
_entity_poly.pdbx_strand_id
1 'polypeptide(L)' 'MEAEYVIKPEKKTPQIDTSKWPLLLKNYDKLNVRTGHYTPIPMGCSPLKRDLTEYIRHGF' A
#
# COMPACT_ATOMS: atom_id res chain seq x y z
N MET A 1 32.36 -22.56 17.58
CA MET A 1 31.02 -22.83 17.01
C MET A 1 30.59 -21.57 16.29
N GLU A 2 30.87 -21.49 14.99
CA GLU A 2 30.48 -20.35 14.16
C GLU A 2 28.98 -20.44 13.90
N ALA A 3 28.26 -19.34 14.17
CA ALA A 3 26.85 -19.24 13.88
C ALA A 3 26.68 -19.13 12.35
N GLU A 4 26.02 -20.10 11.75
CA GLU A 4 25.63 -20.06 10.34
C GLU A 4 24.65 -18.90 10.10
N TYR A 5 25.14 -17.80 9.55
CA TYR A 5 24.32 -16.68 9.07
C TYR A 5 23.65 -17.05 7.74
N VAL A 6 22.72 -18.00 7.79
CA VAL A 6 21.97 -18.46 6.61
C VAL A 6 20.65 -17.69 6.50
N ILE A 7 20.50 -16.94 5.41
CA ILE A 7 19.22 -16.31 5.04
C ILE A 7 18.28 -17.44 4.62
N LYS A 8 17.37 -17.83 5.51
CA LYS A 8 16.30 -18.79 5.18
C LYS A 8 15.29 -18.09 4.25
N PRO A 9 14.84 -18.73 3.17
CA PRO A 9 13.84 -18.15 2.30
C PRO A 9 12.52 -18.00 3.07
N GLU A 10 12.13 -16.75 3.33
CA GLU A 10 10.88 -16.44 4.00
C GLU A 10 9.74 -16.54 2.99
N LYS A 11 8.85 -17.52 3.19
CA LYS A 11 7.66 -17.72 2.32
C LYS A 11 6.63 -16.61 2.46
N LYS A 12 6.71 -15.82 3.53
CA LYS A 12 5.76 -14.77 3.88
C LYS A 12 6.40 -13.44 3.50
N THR A 13 5.81 -12.75 2.54
CA THR A 13 6.17 -11.36 2.28
C THR A 13 5.93 -10.55 3.56
N PRO A 14 6.92 -9.79 4.05
CA PRO A 14 6.73 -8.96 5.23
C PRO A 14 5.54 -8.01 5.00
N GLN A 15 4.72 -7.80 6.04
CA GLN A 15 3.64 -6.83 5.96
C GLN A 15 4.24 -5.45 5.70
N ILE A 16 3.77 -4.82 4.63
CA ILE A 16 4.14 -3.44 4.31
C ILE A 16 3.58 -2.57 5.44
N ASP A 17 4.44 -1.78 6.09
CA ASP A 17 3.98 -0.79 7.07
C ASP A 17 3.22 0.32 6.36
N THR A 18 1.88 0.26 6.44
CA THR A 18 0.99 1.27 5.84
C THR A 18 0.55 2.35 6.84
N SER A 19 1.15 2.38 8.04
CA SER A 19 0.81 3.36 9.09
C SER A 19 1.09 4.81 8.67
N LYS A 20 2.05 5.00 7.77
CA LYS A 20 2.47 6.31 7.23
C LYS A 20 1.77 6.68 5.93
N TRP A 21 0.91 5.82 5.40
CA TRP A 21 0.22 6.10 4.15
C TRP A 21 -0.82 7.21 4.35
N PRO A 22 -1.02 8.08 3.35
CA PRO A 22 -1.85 9.27 3.51
C PRO A 22 -3.35 8.93 3.46
N LEU A 23 -4.14 9.73 4.17
CA LEU A 23 -5.60 9.76 4.09
C LEU A 23 -6.22 8.38 4.33
N LEU A 24 -7.15 7.97 3.46
CA LEU A 24 -7.91 6.72 3.54
C LEU A 24 -7.05 5.46 3.39
N LEU A 25 -5.81 5.59 2.92
CA LEU A 25 -4.90 4.47 2.75
C LEU A 25 -4.06 4.17 4.01
N LYS A 26 -4.24 4.93 5.09
CA LYS A 26 -3.57 4.71 6.37
C LYS A 26 -4.04 3.39 7.01
N ASN A 27 -3.10 2.54 7.42
CA ASN A 27 -3.38 1.20 7.97
C ASN A 27 -4.17 0.28 7.02
N TYR A 28 -3.94 0.41 5.71
CA TYR A 28 -4.51 -0.46 4.70
C TYR A 28 -4.29 -1.97 5.00
N ASP A 29 -3.19 -2.33 5.67
CA ASP A 29 -2.90 -3.70 6.12
C ASP A 29 -3.94 -4.29 7.09
N LYS A 30 -4.71 -3.45 7.78
CA LYS A 30 -5.75 -3.87 8.74
C LYS A 30 -7.09 -4.16 8.06
N LEU A 31 -7.23 -3.93 6.76
CA LEU A 31 -8.44 -4.25 6.01
C LEU A 31 -8.55 -5.75 5.75
N ASN A 32 -9.77 -6.28 5.84
CA ASN A 32 -10.02 -7.68 5.50
C ASN A 32 -9.80 -7.93 4.00
N VAL A 33 -8.94 -8.90 3.67
CA VAL A 33 -8.63 -9.26 2.28
C VAL A 33 -9.60 -10.33 1.78
N ARG A 34 -10.40 -10.00 0.76
CA ARG A 34 -11.27 -10.97 0.07
C ARG A 34 -10.54 -11.71 -1.07
N THR A 35 -9.74 -11.00 -1.85
CA THR A 35 -8.94 -11.54 -2.97
C THR A 35 -7.61 -10.78 -3.07
N GLY A 36 -6.50 -11.50 -3.26
CA GLY A 36 -5.16 -10.90 -3.39
C GLY A 36 -4.75 -10.56 -4.83
N HIS A 37 -5.68 -10.65 -5.79
CA HIS A 37 -5.41 -10.47 -7.21
C HIS A 37 -6.48 -9.58 -7.85
N TYR A 38 -6.02 -8.55 -8.56
CA TYR A 38 -6.84 -7.71 -9.43
C TYR A 38 -5.93 -7.15 -10.54
N THR A 39 -6.49 -6.87 -11.72
CA THR A 39 -5.77 -6.19 -12.80
C THR A 39 -5.96 -4.68 -12.66
N PRO A 40 -4.92 -3.90 -12.34
CA PRO A 40 -5.07 -2.46 -12.18
C PRO A 40 -5.45 -1.80 -13.51
N ILE A 41 -6.49 -0.98 -13.48
CA ILE A 41 -6.91 -0.15 -14.61
C ILE A 41 -6.21 1.21 -14.46
N PRO A 42 -5.61 1.79 -15.52
CA PRO A 42 -4.82 3.03 -15.43
C PRO A 42 -5.65 4.31 -15.24
N MET A 43 -6.91 4.19 -14.84
CA MET A 43 -7.84 5.31 -14.72
C MET A 43 -7.88 5.84 -13.29
N GLY A 44 -7.81 7.17 -13.15
CA GLY A 44 -7.85 7.84 -11.85
C GLY A 44 -6.48 7.96 -11.17
N CYS A 45 -6.46 8.55 -9.98
CA CYS A 45 -5.23 8.76 -9.21
C CYS A 45 -5.51 8.90 -7.71
N SER A 46 -4.46 8.72 -6.90
CA SER A 46 -4.50 8.98 -5.46
C SER A 46 -4.80 10.46 -5.18
N PRO A 47 -5.47 10.82 -4.07
CA PRO A 47 -5.85 12.20 -3.79
C PRO A 47 -4.74 13.24 -3.90
N LEU A 48 -3.53 12.93 -3.44
CA LEU A 48 -2.38 13.84 -3.47
C LEU A 48 -1.72 13.98 -4.87
N LYS A 49 -2.16 13.21 -5.86
CA LYS A 49 -1.64 13.23 -7.24
C LYS A 49 -2.65 13.76 -8.26
N ARG A 50 -3.78 14.31 -7.79
CA ARG A 50 -4.81 14.89 -8.67
C ARG A 50 -4.30 16.17 -9.33
N ASP A 51 -4.82 16.46 -10.53
CA ASP A 51 -4.64 17.78 -11.14
C ASP A 51 -5.18 18.87 -10.21
N LEU A 52 -4.59 20.07 -10.25
CA LEU A 52 -4.95 21.18 -9.38
C LEU A 52 -6.44 21.51 -9.45
N THR A 53 -7.03 21.48 -10.64
CA THR A 53 -8.44 21.82 -10.85
C THR A 53 -9.37 20.86 -10.10
N GLU A 54 -9.09 19.55 -10.23
CA GLU A 54 -9.84 18.48 -9.57
C GLU A 54 -9.54 18.43 -8.07
N TYR A 55 -8.31 18.72 -7.67
CA TYR A 55 -7.92 18.80 -6.27
C TYR A 55 -8.69 19.89 -5.53
N ILE A 56 -8.88 21.06 -6.14
CA ILE A 56 -9.68 22.15 -5.57
C ILE A 56 -11.17 21.80 -5.58
N ARG A 57 -11.70 21.26 -6.69
CA ARG A 57 -13.13 20.90 -6.80
C ARG A 57 -13.56 19.88 -5.76
N HIS A 58 -12.70 18.91 -5.46
CA HIS A 58 -12.94 17.85 -4.47
C HIS A 58 -12.24 18.11 -3.13
N GLY A 59 -11.68 19.31 -2.95
CA GLY A 59 -11.11 19.77 -1.69
C GLY A 59 -12.20 20.24 -0.74
N PHE A 60 -11.93 20.14 0.56
CA PHE A 60 -12.69 20.82 1.61
C PHE A 60 -11.91 22.05 2.05
#